data_AF-A0A561EJK8-F1
#
_entry.id   AF-A0A561EJK8-F1
#
_cell.length_a   1.000
_cell.length_b   1.000
_cell.length_c   1.000
_cell.angle_alpha   90.00
_cell.angle_beta   90.00
_cell.angle_gamma   90.00
#
_symmetry.space_group_name_H-M   'P 1'
#
loop_
_entity.id
_entity.type
_entity.pdbx_description
1 polymer ?
#
loop_
_entity_poly.entity_id
_entity_poly.type
_entity_poly.pdbx_seq_one_letter_code
_entity_poly.pdbx_strand_id
1 'polypeptide(L)'
;MWITLIVRMQLRRLRKALLSAGTTAAVVLGMMVGTVGTAGTAQAASSLPCDIYAAAGAPCVAAHSTTRALFATYSGALYQVKRASDGATTNIGTLAAGGYANAAAQDSFCSGTVCTITEIYDQSSQHNHLTIEGPGGNGGQDVGAIANALPVTVGGHSVYGVWVSAGVGYRNNSTTGVPTGSAPQGAYMVTAGNHVNNRCCFDYGNAETNGLDTGNGHMDAINFGTECWFSPCSGSGPWVQADLENGLFAGGNGSDLNNKGNASTFVTALLKNNGTTTYAIKDGNAQSGSLTTEYAGALPNLGGYTPMHREGAIVLGTGGDDSNGSDGSFFEGVMTAGYPTDAADNSVQANIVSVGYTTPSRNFPVAGTAYRLTNVNSGKVLDAVNCGTANGTAIDQWTSLGNTCQQWKFSSAGNGHYTITNVNSGTVLDSKNCGSNNGTAVQLWASLSNVCQQWDVTSVGSHYTISNVGNGNVLDVQNCGTANGTVVRQWAQLDNTCQQWNIAP
;
A
#
# COMPACT_ATOMS: atom_id res chain seq x y z
N MET A 1 -17.16 -85.80 11.62
CA MET A 1 -18.26 -86.75 11.91
C MET A 1 -19.29 -86.59 10.78
N TRP A 2 -19.48 -87.63 9.95
CA TRP A 2 -20.57 -87.93 8.99
C TRP A 2 -21.53 -86.80 8.53
N ILE A 3 -21.68 -86.38 7.26
CA ILE A 3 -22.02 -87.07 5.96
C ILE A 3 -23.52 -86.93 5.54
N THR A 4 -23.75 -86.08 4.51
CA THR A 4 -24.64 -86.25 3.31
C THR A 4 -26.18 -86.37 3.38
N LEU A 5 -26.89 -85.63 2.48
CA LEU A 5 -28.02 -86.03 1.59
C LEU A 5 -28.26 -84.86 0.56
N ILE A 6 -28.37 -84.96 -0.79
CA ILE A 6 -29.17 -85.79 -1.75
C ILE A 6 -30.64 -85.28 -1.87
N VAL A 7 -31.32 -85.05 -3.02
CA VAL A 7 -30.96 -85.02 -4.48
C VAL A 7 -32.18 -84.57 -5.37
N ARG A 8 -31.98 -84.11 -6.64
CA ARG A 8 -32.95 -84.03 -7.80
C ARG A 8 -34.22 -83.11 -7.71
N MET A 9 -34.95 -82.77 -8.79
CA MET A 9 -34.68 -82.39 -10.22
C MET A 9 -36.02 -82.07 -10.96
N GLN A 10 -35.92 -81.50 -12.18
CA GLN A 10 -36.96 -81.31 -13.23
C GLN A 10 -37.89 -80.07 -13.10
N LEU A 11 -37.90 -79.07 -14.00
CA LEU A 11 -38.11 -79.00 -15.48
C LEU A 11 -39.60 -78.98 -15.92
N ARG A 12 -40.10 -77.81 -16.42
CA ARG A 12 -40.57 -77.60 -17.82
C ARG A 12 -41.30 -76.26 -18.08
N ARG A 13 -41.28 -75.84 -19.37
CA ARG A 13 -42.02 -74.74 -20.07
C ARG A 13 -41.42 -73.32 -19.91
N LEU A 14 -40.66 -72.73 -20.84
CA LEU A 14 -40.79 -72.42 -22.30
C LEU A 14 -41.52 -71.10 -22.65
N ARG A 15 -40.75 -70.20 -23.30
CA ARG A 15 -41.11 -69.21 -24.35
C ARG A 15 -41.96 -67.95 -23.99
N LYS A 16 -41.29 -66.79 -24.02
CA LYS A 16 -41.35 -65.79 -25.12
C LYS A 16 -40.13 -64.84 -25.03
N ALA A 17 -39.83 -64.08 -26.08
CA ALA A 17 -38.54 -63.38 -26.29
C ALA A 17 -38.73 -61.99 -26.94
N LEU A 18 -37.59 -61.26 -27.16
CA LEU A 18 -37.43 -59.99 -27.93
C LEU A 18 -37.93 -58.72 -27.18
N LEU A 19 -37.31 -57.53 -27.16
CA LEU A 19 -36.08 -56.85 -27.70
C LEU A 19 -35.77 -55.64 -26.74
N SER A 20 -34.65 -54.88 -26.73
CA SER A 20 -33.27 -54.99 -27.25
C SER A 20 -32.37 -53.82 -26.77
N ALA A 21 -31.07 -54.08 -26.56
CA ALA A 21 -29.93 -53.13 -26.53
C ALA A 21 -29.88 -52.02 -25.43
N GLY A 22 -28.72 -51.72 -24.81
CA GLY A 22 -27.41 -52.37 -24.98
C GLY A 22 -26.28 -51.92 -24.03
N THR A 23 -25.27 -52.80 -23.89
CA THR A 23 -23.81 -52.57 -24.15
C THR A 23 -23.15 -51.24 -23.74
N THR A 24 -21.98 -51.16 -23.08
CA THR A 24 -21.07 -52.18 -22.48
C THR A 24 -20.15 -51.49 -21.45
N ALA A 25 -19.48 -52.25 -20.58
CA ALA A 25 -18.41 -51.75 -19.68
C ALA A 25 -17.06 -51.53 -20.39
N ALA A 26 -16.15 -50.73 -19.78
CA ALA A 26 -14.81 -51.16 -19.33
C ALA A 26 -13.77 -50.01 -19.21
N VAL A 27 -13.03 -50.03 -18.09
CA VAL A 27 -11.59 -49.65 -17.90
C VAL A 27 -11.08 -48.29 -18.41
N VAL A 28 -10.50 -47.52 -17.48
CA VAL A 28 -9.51 -46.48 -17.80
C VAL A 28 -8.21 -46.78 -17.04
N LEU A 29 -7.10 -46.90 -17.77
CA LEU A 29 -5.73 -46.82 -17.23
C LEU A 29 -5.01 -45.68 -17.96
N GLY A 30 -4.19 -44.93 -17.23
CA GLY A 30 -3.79 -43.56 -17.55
C GLY A 30 -3.05 -43.30 -18.86
N MET A 31 -3.02 -42.02 -19.22
CA MET A 31 -1.98 -41.39 -20.04
C MET A 31 -1.73 -39.98 -19.52
N MET A 32 -0.48 -39.68 -19.15
CA MET A 32 -0.02 -38.30 -19.05
C MET A 32 0.20 -37.76 -20.47
N VAL A 33 -0.47 -36.67 -20.82
CA VAL A 33 -0.12 -35.84 -21.98
C VAL A 33 -0.21 -34.38 -21.53
N GLY A 34 0.90 -33.66 -21.63
CA GLY A 34 0.91 -32.22 -21.35
C GLY A 34 0.18 -31.46 -22.45
N THR A 35 -0.78 -30.63 -22.08
CA THR A 35 -1.45 -29.68 -22.98
C THR A 35 -1.04 -28.27 -22.60
N VAL A 36 -0.47 -27.54 -23.57
CA VAL A 36 -0.21 -26.10 -23.47
C VAL A 36 -1.55 -25.40 -23.24
N GLY A 37 -1.74 -24.87 -22.02
CA GLY A 37 -2.95 -24.13 -21.66
C GLY A 37 -2.91 -22.74 -22.28
N THR A 38 -3.81 -22.49 -23.23
CA THR A 38 -4.15 -21.14 -23.69
C THR A 38 -4.55 -20.25 -22.53
N ALA A 39 -4.22 -18.96 -22.58
CA ALA A 39 -4.55 -17.97 -21.55
C ALA A 39 -6.02 -18.10 -21.10
N GLY A 40 -6.21 -18.48 -19.83
CA GLY A 40 -7.54 -18.66 -19.26
C GLY A 40 -8.24 -17.32 -19.13
N THR A 41 -9.49 -17.25 -19.60
CA THR A 41 -10.39 -16.16 -19.25
C THR A 41 -10.56 -16.13 -17.73
N ALA A 42 -10.15 -15.04 -17.10
CA ALA A 42 -10.27 -14.87 -15.65
C ALA A 42 -11.74 -15.06 -15.23
N GLN A 43 -12.00 -15.98 -14.29
CA GLN A 43 -13.30 -15.99 -13.63
C GLN A 43 -13.35 -14.82 -12.67
N ALA A 44 -14.38 -13.99 -12.79
CA ALA A 44 -14.70 -13.00 -11.76
C ALA A 44 -14.95 -13.74 -10.44
N ALA A 45 -14.36 -13.25 -9.35
CA ALA A 45 -14.72 -13.72 -8.02
C ALA A 45 -16.21 -13.40 -7.80
N SER A 46 -17.01 -14.39 -7.39
CA SER A 46 -18.46 -14.23 -7.28
C SER A 46 -18.91 -13.30 -6.13
N SER A 47 -17.97 -12.86 -5.30
CA SER A 47 -18.18 -11.93 -4.19
C SER A 47 -16.84 -11.27 -3.83
N LEU A 48 -16.80 -9.93 -3.83
CA LEU A 48 -15.67 -9.11 -3.37
C LEU A 48 -15.94 -8.56 -1.95
N PRO A 49 -14.98 -7.88 -1.28
CA PRO A 49 -15.09 -7.55 0.15
C PRO A 49 -16.41 -6.88 0.56
N CYS A 50 -16.93 -5.93 -0.23
CA CYS A 50 -18.18 -5.27 0.08
C CYS A 50 -19.43 -6.11 -0.20
N ASP A 51 -19.37 -7.04 -1.17
CA ASP A 51 -20.44 -8.02 -1.38
C ASP A 51 -20.53 -9.00 -0.19
N ILE A 52 -19.38 -9.43 0.34
CA ILE A 52 -19.27 -10.29 1.53
C ILE A 52 -19.88 -9.59 2.75
N TYR A 53 -19.48 -8.34 2.99
CA TYR A 53 -19.98 -7.54 4.12
C TYR A 53 -21.48 -7.22 4.01
N ALA A 54 -21.98 -6.91 2.80
CA ALA A 54 -23.41 -6.71 2.56
C ALA A 54 -24.21 -8.00 2.82
N ALA A 55 -23.73 -9.16 2.34
CA ALA A 55 -24.36 -10.46 2.59
C ALA A 55 -24.37 -10.85 4.08
N ALA A 56 -23.42 -10.34 4.87
CA ALA A 56 -23.35 -10.52 6.32
C ALA A 56 -24.17 -9.50 7.13
N GLY A 57 -24.87 -8.57 6.47
CA GLY A 57 -25.73 -7.57 7.13
C GLY A 57 -24.98 -6.35 7.69
N ALA A 58 -23.73 -6.12 7.28
CA ALA A 58 -22.94 -4.94 7.65
C ALA A 58 -22.37 -4.27 6.37
N PRO A 59 -23.21 -3.68 5.50
CA PRO A 59 -22.79 -3.22 4.18
C PRO A 59 -21.72 -2.12 4.24
N CYS A 60 -20.84 -2.09 3.23
CA CYS A 60 -19.92 -0.98 3.02
C CYS A 60 -20.69 0.33 2.81
N VAL A 61 -20.27 1.37 3.53
CA VAL A 61 -20.68 2.77 3.36
C VAL A 61 -19.55 3.65 2.85
N ALA A 62 -18.31 3.14 2.85
CA ALA A 62 -17.23 3.67 2.05
C ALA A 62 -16.31 2.51 1.63
N ALA A 63 -15.77 2.55 0.41
CA ALA A 63 -14.94 1.51 -0.16
C ALA A 63 -13.87 2.11 -1.08
N HIS A 64 -12.64 2.23 -0.58
CA HIS A 64 -11.54 2.92 -1.23
C HIS A 64 -10.45 1.94 -1.66
N SER A 65 -9.96 2.05 -2.89
CA SER A 65 -8.78 1.31 -3.35
C SER A 65 -8.23 1.94 -4.61
N THR A 66 -6.90 2.03 -4.71
CA THR A 66 -6.21 2.37 -5.95
C THR A 66 -5.75 1.13 -6.74
N THR A 67 -5.97 -0.08 -6.19
CA THR A 67 -5.48 -1.34 -6.74
C THR A 67 -6.59 -2.16 -7.44
N ARG A 68 -7.81 -2.21 -6.89
CA ARG A 68 -8.91 -3.03 -7.45
C ARG A 68 -10.31 -2.59 -7.05
N ALA A 69 -11.29 -3.12 -7.76
CA ALA A 69 -12.69 -3.11 -7.32
C ALA A 69 -12.87 -3.90 -6.02
N LEU A 70 -13.83 -3.44 -5.19
CA LEU A 70 -14.23 -4.05 -3.90
C LEU A 70 -15.69 -4.56 -3.91
N PHE A 71 -16.42 -4.31 -5.02
CA PHE A 71 -17.70 -4.95 -5.37
C PHE A 71 -17.56 -5.65 -6.73
N ALA A 72 -18.09 -6.86 -6.88
CA ALA A 72 -17.94 -7.69 -8.08
C ALA A 72 -18.54 -7.06 -9.35
N THR A 73 -19.48 -6.11 -9.20
CA THR A 73 -20.12 -5.38 -10.30
C THR A 73 -19.51 -4.01 -10.58
N TYR A 74 -18.57 -3.53 -9.76
CA TYR A 74 -18.02 -2.19 -9.90
C TYR A 74 -17.11 -2.07 -11.13
N SER A 75 -17.42 -1.10 -12.00
CA SER A 75 -16.66 -0.81 -13.23
C SER A 75 -16.31 0.68 -13.38
N GLY A 76 -16.27 1.42 -12.28
CA GLY A 76 -16.05 2.86 -12.26
C GLY A 76 -14.58 3.28 -12.19
N ALA A 77 -14.37 4.54 -11.85
CA ALA A 77 -13.06 5.13 -11.56
C ALA A 77 -12.62 4.78 -10.14
N LEU A 78 -11.43 4.21 -9.96
CA LEU A 78 -10.88 3.89 -8.65
C LEU A 78 -10.24 5.11 -7.97
N TYR A 79 -9.58 5.96 -8.76
CA TYR A 79 -8.95 7.19 -8.29
C TYR A 79 -8.72 8.17 -9.45
N GLN A 80 -8.40 9.42 -9.13
CA GLN A 80 -7.97 10.45 -10.06
C GLN A 80 -6.48 10.74 -9.89
N VAL A 81 -5.79 10.93 -11.01
CA VAL A 81 -4.43 11.48 -11.04
C VAL A 81 -4.40 12.84 -11.70
N LYS A 82 -3.62 13.76 -11.15
CA LYS A 82 -3.29 15.07 -11.72
C LYS A 82 -1.84 15.09 -12.16
N ARG A 83 -1.61 15.56 -13.37
CA ARG A 83 -0.30 15.63 -14.01
C ARG A 83 0.37 16.97 -13.74
N ALA A 84 1.63 16.95 -13.30
CA ALA A 84 2.32 18.17 -12.87
C ALA A 84 2.70 19.10 -14.04
N SER A 85 3.06 18.54 -15.21
CA SER A 85 3.49 19.32 -16.39
C SER A 85 2.49 20.32 -16.95
N ASP A 86 1.18 20.06 -16.82
CA ASP A 86 0.10 20.87 -17.40
C ASP A 86 -1.15 20.99 -16.52
N GLY A 87 -1.16 20.35 -15.35
CA GLY A 87 -2.28 20.36 -14.41
C GLY A 87 -3.50 19.56 -14.86
N ALA A 88 -3.43 18.84 -15.98
CA ALA A 88 -4.51 18.00 -16.48
C ALA A 88 -4.81 16.85 -15.50
N THR A 89 -6.06 16.37 -15.48
CA THR A 89 -6.48 15.21 -14.67
C THR A 89 -7.02 14.08 -15.55
N THR A 90 -6.90 12.85 -15.07
CA THR A 90 -7.63 11.70 -15.60
C THR A 90 -8.02 10.74 -14.49
N ASN A 91 -9.08 9.99 -14.71
CA ASN A 91 -9.55 8.94 -13.81
C ASN A 91 -8.96 7.59 -14.22
N ILE A 92 -8.45 6.84 -13.26
CA ILE A 92 -7.96 5.48 -13.46
C ILE A 92 -9.07 4.50 -13.09
N GLY A 93 -9.69 3.91 -14.10
CA GLY A 93 -10.75 2.90 -13.93
C GLY A 93 -10.23 1.48 -13.81
N THR A 94 -11.17 0.55 -13.61
CA THR A 94 -10.93 -0.90 -13.65
C THR A 94 -10.71 -1.42 -15.08
N LEU A 95 -9.91 -2.47 -15.25
CA LEU A 95 -9.75 -3.19 -16.52
C LEU A 95 -11.01 -3.96 -16.95
N ALA A 96 -11.84 -4.37 -15.99
CA ALA A 96 -13.15 -5.01 -16.17
C ALA A 96 -13.97 -4.81 -14.88
N ALA A 97 -15.30 -5.05 -14.93
CA ALA A 97 -16.14 -5.03 -13.73
C ALA A 97 -15.61 -6.03 -12.67
N GLY A 98 -15.50 -5.59 -11.41
CA GLY A 98 -14.89 -6.39 -10.34
C GLY A 98 -13.38 -6.62 -10.49
N GLY A 99 -12.71 -5.90 -11.40
CA GLY A 99 -11.32 -6.12 -11.77
C GLY A 99 -10.31 -5.14 -11.15
N TYR A 100 -9.07 -5.22 -11.63
CA TYR A 100 -7.92 -4.44 -11.15
C TYR A 100 -7.80 -3.08 -11.85
N ALA A 101 -7.08 -2.15 -11.23
CA ALA A 101 -6.80 -0.82 -11.79
C ALA A 101 -6.06 -0.89 -13.13
N ASN A 102 -6.40 0.02 -14.05
CA ASN A 102 -5.71 0.15 -15.33
C ASN A 102 -4.43 0.98 -15.20
N ALA A 103 -3.38 0.41 -14.60
CA ALA A 103 -2.08 1.08 -14.44
C ALA A 103 -1.49 1.59 -15.77
N ALA A 104 -1.67 0.86 -16.87
CA ALA A 104 -1.19 1.29 -18.19
C ALA A 104 -1.81 2.62 -18.66
N ALA A 105 -3.05 2.93 -18.24
CA ALA A 105 -3.66 4.24 -18.48
C ALA A 105 -3.00 5.34 -17.64
N GLN A 106 -2.62 5.06 -16.40
CA GLN A 106 -1.83 5.98 -15.58
C GLN A 106 -0.45 6.21 -16.22
N ASP A 107 0.28 5.16 -16.55
CA ASP A 107 1.63 5.24 -17.12
C ASP A 107 1.64 6.04 -18.42
N SER A 108 0.65 5.82 -19.29
CA SER A 108 0.49 6.58 -20.53
C SER A 108 0.14 8.05 -20.29
N PHE A 109 -0.67 8.36 -19.28
CA PHE A 109 -1.06 9.73 -18.96
C PHE A 109 0.11 10.51 -18.33
N CYS A 110 0.77 9.90 -17.36
CA CYS A 110 1.89 10.43 -16.59
C CYS A 110 3.24 10.36 -17.33
N SER A 111 3.28 9.88 -18.56
CA SER A 111 4.51 9.75 -19.35
C SER A 111 5.27 11.08 -19.45
N GLY A 112 6.53 11.08 -18.99
CA GLY A 112 7.45 12.23 -19.06
C GLY A 112 7.32 13.26 -17.93
N THR A 113 6.54 13.00 -16.89
CA THR A 113 6.21 13.96 -15.81
C THR A 113 5.75 13.21 -14.56
N VAL A 114 5.59 13.88 -13.42
CA VAL A 114 5.03 13.25 -12.22
C VAL A 114 3.51 13.46 -12.16
N CYS A 115 2.84 12.45 -11.60
CA CYS A 115 1.43 12.49 -11.27
C CYS A 115 1.22 12.40 -9.76
N THR A 116 0.23 13.13 -9.27
CA THR A 116 -0.26 13.08 -7.89
C THR A 116 -1.65 12.45 -7.89
N ILE A 117 -1.94 11.54 -6.97
CA ILE A 117 -3.30 11.05 -6.72
C ILE A 117 -4.06 12.17 -6.00
N THR A 118 -5.07 12.74 -6.65
CA THR A 118 -5.85 13.88 -6.12
C THR A 118 -7.14 13.49 -5.42
N GLU A 119 -7.68 12.32 -5.77
CA GLU A 119 -8.94 11.81 -5.25
C GLU A 119 -8.93 10.28 -5.30
N ILE A 120 -9.35 9.61 -4.23
CA ILE A 120 -9.56 8.16 -4.16
C ILE A 120 -11.07 7.94 -4.07
N TYR A 121 -11.64 7.33 -5.10
CA TYR A 121 -13.08 7.23 -5.25
C TYR A 121 -13.66 6.14 -4.34
N ASP A 122 -14.61 6.53 -3.49
CA ASP A 122 -15.55 5.59 -2.90
C ASP A 122 -16.34 4.86 -3.99
N GLN A 123 -16.20 3.53 -4.00
CA GLN A 123 -16.88 2.62 -4.91
C GLN A 123 -18.32 2.29 -4.47
N SER A 124 -18.70 2.63 -3.25
CA SER A 124 -20.06 2.47 -2.73
C SER A 124 -21.05 3.44 -3.40
N SER A 125 -22.35 3.22 -3.18
CA SER A 125 -23.40 4.14 -3.63
C SER A 125 -23.44 5.47 -2.87
N GLN A 126 -22.65 5.63 -1.80
CA GLN A 126 -22.62 6.84 -0.97
C GLN A 126 -21.69 7.92 -1.52
N HIS A 127 -20.73 7.54 -2.37
CA HIS A 127 -19.78 8.45 -3.00
C HIS A 127 -18.97 9.30 -1.99
N ASN A 128 -18.56 8.68 -0.88
CA ASN A 128 -17.72 9.25 0.18
C ASN A 128 -16.24 9.39 -0.24
N HIS A 129 -15.99 9.95 -1.43
CA HIS A 129 -14.65 10.05 -2.03
C HIS A 129 -13.66 10.78 -1.11
N LEU A 130 -12.42 10.31 -1.07
CA LEU A 130 -11.34 10.92 -0.30
C LEU A 130 -10.55 11.87 -1.20
N THR A 131 -10.52 13.16 -0.86
CA THR A 131 -9.68 14.18 -1.51
C THR A 131 -8.47 14.51 -0.65
N ILE A 132 -7.42 15.11 -1.22
CA ILE A 132 -6.26 15.61 -0.45
C ILE A 132 -6.76 16.44 0.74
N GLU A 133 -6.23 16.15 1.93
CA GLU A 133 -6.63 16.80 3.18
C GLU A 133 -6.29 18.30 3.18
N GLY A 134 -7.12 19.09 3.86
CA GLY A 134 -6.84 20.49 4.15
C GLY A 134 -6.39 20.67 5.61
N PRO A 135 -5.76 21.80 5.97
CA PRO A 135 -5.16 21.99 7.29
C PRO A 135 -6.17 21.83 8.43
N GLY A 136 -5.77 21.05 9.44
CA GLY A 136 -6.50 20.86 10.69
C GLY A 136 -5.88 21.55 11.89
N GLY A 137 -5.93 20.89 13.05
CA GLY A 137 -5.54 21.41 14.36
C GLY A 137 -4.04 21.32 14.65
N ASN A 138 -3.38 20.28 14.15
CA ASN A 138 -1.97 19.99 14.40
C ASN A 138 -1.12 19.97 13.11
N GLY A 139 -1.74 19.70 11.96
CA GLY A 139 -1.09 19.67 10.65
C GLY A 139 -1.17 20.97 9.85
N GLY A 140 -0.91 20.83 8.55
CA GLY A 140 -0.84 21.92 7.59
C GLY A 140 -1.57 21.55 6.29
N GLN A 141 -1.35 22.30 5.22
CA GLN A 141 -1.89 21.85 3.93
C GLN A 141 -1.12 20.62 3.45
N ASP A 142 -1.78 19.47 3.53
CA ASP A 142 -1.28 18.18 3.04
C ASP A 142 -1.20 18.11 1.51
N VAL A 143 -0.45 17.12 1.02
CA VAL A 143 -0.25 16.87 -0.41
C VAL A 143 -0.71 15.47 -0.80
N GLY A 144 -1.17 15.31 -2.04
CA GLY A 144 -1.49 13.98 -2.54
C GLY A 144 -0.24 13.13 -2.80
N ALA A 145 -0.36 11.82 -2.61
CA ALA A 145 0.68 10.85 -2.89
C ALA A 145 1.13 10.87 -4.36
N ILE A 146 2.42 10.63 -4.60
CA ILE A 146 2.96 10.42 -5.94
C ILE A 146 2.41 9.09 -6.50
N ALA A 147 1.71 9.17 -7.63
CA ALA A 147 0.83 8.11 -8.12
C ALA A 147 1.54 6.80 -8.50
N ASN A 148 2.87 6.82 -8.68
CA ASN A 148 3.67 5.64 -9.00
C ASN A 148 4.75 5.31 -7.95
N ALA A 149 4.69 5.93 -6.76
CA ALA A 149 5.67 5.69 -5.69
C ALA A 149 5.56 4.28 -5.08
N LEU A 150 4.35 3.70 -5.04
CA LEU A 150 4.07 2.38 -4.48
C LEU A 150 3.55 1.39 -5.55
N PRO A 151 4.41 0.92 -6.49
CA PRO A 151 4.03 -0.10 -7.46
C PRO A 151 3.89 -1.47 -6.79
N VAL A 152 2.81 -2.18 -7.09
CA VAL A 152 2.55 -3.55 -6.63
C VAL A 152 1.91 -4.40 -7.74
N THR A 153 1.88 -5.71 -7.54
CA THR A 153 1.19 -6.66 -8.41
C THR A 153 0.07 -7.35 -7.63
N VAL A 154 -1.14 -7.31 -8.17
CA VAL A 154 -2.35 -7.88 -7.55
C VAL A 154 -3.12 -8.66 -8.61
N GLY A 155 -3.44 -9.92 -8.35
CA GLY A 155 -4.03 -10.84 -9.33
C GLY A 155 -3.16 -11.10 -10.57
N GLY A 156 -1.86 -10.79 -10.51
CA GLY A 156 -0.96 -10.78 -11.66
C GLY A 156 -0.97 -9.48 -12.49
N HIS A 157 -1.75 -8.48 -12.08
CA HIS A 157 -1.82 -7.16 -12.73
C HIS A 157 -0.93 -6.15 -11.99
N SER A 158 -0.11 -5.40 -12.73
CA SER A 158 0.58 -4.23 -12.20
C SER A 158 -0.44 -3.14 -11.84
N VAL A 159 -0.36 -2.63 -10.61
CA VAL A 159 -1.22 -1.57 -10.06
C VAL A 159 -0.41 -0.71 -9.08
N TYR A 160 -1.00 0.37 -8.58
CA TYR A 160 -0.34 1.30 -7.67
C TYR A 160 -1.13 1.42 -6.36
N GLY A 161 -0.44 1.33 -5.23
CA GLY A 161 -0.93 1.75 -3.93
C GLY A 161 -0.69 3.25 -3.70
N VAL A 162 -1.18 3.74 -2.57
CA VAL A 162 -0.92 5.09 -2.04
C VAL A 162 0.29 5.02 -1.11
N TRP A 163 1.38 5.69 -1.49
CA TRP A 163 2.54 5.89 -0.62
C TRP A 163 2.26 7.10 0.28
N VAL A 164 2.05 6.85 1.58
CA VAL A 164 1.89 7.91 2.58
C VAL A 164 3.23 8.14 3.26
N SER A 165 3.81 9.31 3.03
CA SER A 165 4.91 9.84 3.84
C SER A 165 4.40 11.05 4.60
N ALA A 166 5.08 11.45 5.69
CA ALA A 166 4.68 12.63 6.47
C ALA A 166 4.25 13.85 5.61
N GLY A 167 3.05 14.39 5.86
CA GLY A 167 2.38 15.43 5.07
C GLY A 167 1.55 14.93 3.87
N VAL A 168 1.31 13.61 3.75
CA VAL A 168 0.41 13.02 2.75
C VAL A 168 -0.84 12.48 3.42
N GLY A 169 -1.96 13.18 3.22
CA GLY A 169 -3.25 12.87 3.84
C GLY A 169 -4.42 13.03 2.89
N TYR A 170 -5.47 12.27 3.14
CA TYR A 170 -6.74 12.37 2.43
C TYR A 170 -7.92 12.32 3.39
N ARG A 171 -8.93 13.13 3.12
CA ARG A 171 -10.08 13.29 4.02
C ARG A 171 -11.39 13.49 3.27
N ASN A 172 -12.49 13.13 3.94
CA ASN A 172 -13.84 13.57 3.60
C ASN A 172 -14.61 13.92 4.89
N ASN A 173 -14.89 15.22 5.06
CA ASN A 173 -15.62 15.76 6.21
C ASN A 173 -17.15 15.84 6.01
N SER A 174 -17.66 15.45 4.84
CA SER A 174 -19.10 15.56 4.51
C SER A 174 -19.58 14.27 3.83
N THR A 175 -19.80 13.25 4.66
CA THR A 175 -20.07 11.89 4.22
C THR A 175 -21.57 11.55 4.29
N THR A 176 -21.95 10.46 3.62
CA THR A 176 -23.29 9.87 3.66
C THR A 176 -23.23 8.45 4.20
N GLY A 177 -23.95 8.19 5.29
CA GLY A 177 -24.15 6.86 5.86
C GLY A 177 -22.98 6.28 6.67
N VAL A 178 -21.86 6.99 6.82
CA VAL A 178 -20.82 6.63 7.79
C VAL A 178 -21.42 6.66 9.21
N PRO A 179 -21.13 5.67 10.09
CA PRO A 179 -21.68 5.64 11.45
C PRO A 179 -21.30 6.87 12.28
N THR A 180 -22.27 7.43 13.01
CA THR A 180 -22.07 8.56 13.94
C THR A 180 -22.51 8.21 15.36
N GLY A 181 -21.97 8.93 16.34
CA GLY A 181 -22.10 8.63 17.76
C GLY A 181 -21.77 7.18 18.07
N SER A 182 -22.71 6.51 18.74
CA SER A 182 -22.59 5.13 19.19
C SER A 182 -23.05 4.08 18.17
N ALA A 183 -23.36 4.47 16.92
CA ALA A 183 -23.73 3.51 15.89
C ALA A 183 -22.58 2.51 15.62
N PRO A 184 -22.86 1.21 15.44
CA PRO A 184 -21.81 0.20 15.26
C PRO A 184 -21.11 0.36 13.90
N GLN A 185 -19.80 0.15 13.90
CA GLN A 185 -18.93 0.26 12.74
C GLN A 185 -17.97 -0.95 12.66
N GLY A 186 -17.57 -1.32 11.45
CA GLY A 186 -16.33 -2.05 11.19
C GLY A 186 -15.58 -1.45 10.01
N ALA A 187 -14.26 -1.55 10.03
CA ALA A 187 -13.37 -1.12 8.96
C ALA A 187 -12.25 -2.14 8.75
N TYR A 188 -11.71 -2.22 7.54
CA TYR A 188 -10.40 -2.83 7.29
C TYR A 188 -9.58 -1.96 6.34
N MET A 189 -8.25 -2.10 6.40
CA MET A 189 -7.35 -1.70 5.31
C MET A 189 -6.32 -2.80 5.04
N VAL A 190 -5.79 -2.83 3.81
CA VAL A 190 -4.54 -3.53 3.49
C VAL A 190 -3.43 -2.49 3.44
N THR A 191 -2.41 -2.72 4.27
CA THR A 191 -1.22 -1.88 4.49
C THR A 191 0.06 -2.72 4.36
N ALA A 192 1.24 -2.16 4.65
CA ALA A 192 2.54 -2.82 4.53
C ALA A 192 3.40 -2.64 5.79
N GLY A 193 3.77 -3.74 6.45
CA GLY A 193 4.54 -3.72 7.71
C GLY A 193 6.00 -3.25 7.60
N ASN A 194 6.45 -2.83 6.42
CA ASN A 194 7.81 -2.36 6.13
C ASN A 194 7.89 -0.89 5.66
N HIS A 195 6.77 -0.16 5.67
CA HIS A 195 6.71 1.28 5.44
C HIS A 195 5.84 1.89 6.54
N VAL A 196 6.49 2.17 7.68
CA VAL A 196 5.90 2.65 8.93
C VAL A 196 6.92 3.50 9.69
N ASN A 197 6.45 4.39 10.57
CA ASN A 197 7.29 5.07 11.55
C ASN A 197 6.64 5.06 12.95
N ASN A 198 7.08 5.93 13.87
CA ASN A 198 6.61 6.04 15.25
C ASN A 198 6.04 7.44 15.58
N ARG A 199 5.51 8.13 14.58
CA ARG A 199 4.84 9.42 14.70
C ARG A 199 3.34 9.21 14.48
N CYS A 200 2.55 10.19 14.92
CA CYS A 200 1.10 10.21 14.77
C CYS A 200 0.65 10.93 13.48
N CYS A 201 -0.40 10.47 12.79
CA CYS A 201 -1.00 9.13 12.89
C CYS A 201 -1.24 8.55 11.48
N PHE A 202 -0.90 7.28 11.25
CA PHE A 202 -1.21 6.60 9.97
C PHE A 202 -2.52 5.84 10.12
N ASP A 203 -3.61 6.58 9.96
CA ASP A 203 -4.94 6.04 10.22
C ASP A 203 -5.74 5.79 8.95
N TYR A 204 -6.75 4.91 9.07
CA TYR A 204 -7.86 4.81 8.13
C TYR A 204 -9.16 4.50 8.88
N GLY A 205 -10.14 5.39 8.81
CA GLY A 205 -11.46 5.17 9.41
C GLY A 205 -12.19 6.45 9.79
N ASN A 206 -12.97 6.39 10.87
CA ASN A 206 -13.90 7.44 11.29
C ASN A 206 -13.17 8.54 12.06
N ALA A 207 -13.46 9.79 11.73
CA ALA A 207 -12.86 10.96 12.35
C ALA A 207 -13.85 12.12 12.51
N GLU A 208 -13.35 13.21 13.07
CA GLU A 208 -14.00 14.49 13.27
C GLU A 208 -14.31 15.19 11.94
N THR A 209 -15.40 15.94 11.92
CA THR A 209 -15.89 16.64 10.72
C THR A 209 -15.21 17.99 10.45
N ASN A 210 -14.27 18.39 11.31
CA ASN A 210 -13.68 19.73 11.32
C ASN A 210 -12.13 19.76 11.25
N GLY A 211 -11.45 18.61 11.29
CA GLY A 211 -9.98 18.54 11.33
C GLY A 211 -9.35 18.88 12.68
N LEU A 212 -10.10 18.82 13.78
CA LEU A 212 -9.66 19.18 15.13
C LEU A 212 -9.95 18.02 16.09
N ASP A 213 -9.09 17.82 17.09
CA ASP A 213 -9.44 17.04 18.28
C ASP A 213 -10.71 17.62 18.93
N THR A 214 -11.74 16.78 19.04
CA THR A 214 -13.00 17.12 19.74
C THR A 214 -13.22 16.28 21.01
N GLY A 215 -12.26 15.42 21.35
CA GLY A 215 -12.14 14.68 22.60
C GLY A 215 -12.41 13.17 22.47
N ASN A 216 -11.96 12.44 23.50
CA ASN A 216 -12.17 11.00 23.71
C ASN A 216 -13.49 10.45 23.12
N GLY A 217 -13.38 9.53 22.17
CA GLY A 217 -14.49 8.80 21.55
C GLY A 217 -15.04 9.42 20.26
N HIS A 218 -14.47 10.51 19.75
CA HIS A 218 -14.91 11.16 18.50
C HIS A 218 -14.27 10.57 17.22
N MET A 219 -13.16 9.82 17.32
CA MET A 219 -12.66 8.93 16.27
C MET A 219 -13.07 7.46 16.47
N ASP A 220 -12.98 6.67 15.40
CA ASP A 220 -12.98 5.19 15.41
C ASP A 220 -12.26 4.71 14.14
N ALA A 221 -10.93 4.79 14.16
CA ALA A 221 -10.06 4.54 13.00
C ALA A 221 -9.00 3.47 13.29
N ILE A 222 -8.59 2.76 12.24
CA ILE A 222 -7.48 1.80 12.30
C ILE A 222 -6.18 2.60 12.24
N ASN A 223 -5.39 2.59 13.31
CA ASN A 223 -4.00 3.05 13.27
C ASN A 223 -3.07 1.86 12.95
N PHE A 224 -2.00 2.11 12.19
CA PHE A 224 -0.95 1.11 11.97
C PHE A 224 0.45 1.72 11.96
N GLY A 225 1.17 1.58 13.07
CA GLY A 225 2.50 2.16 13.24
C GLY A 225 3.38 1.44 14.27
N THR A 226 4.54 2.03 14.57
CA THR A 226 5.45 1.58 15.64
C THR A 226 5.39 2.50 16.88
N GLU A 227 4.31 3.27 17.00
CA GLU A 227 4.05 4.21 18.08
C GLU A 227 3.43 3.53 19.32
N CYS A 228 4.28 3.27 20.31
CA CYS A 228 3.84 2.72 21.59
C CYS A 228 3.26 3.82 22.51
N TRP A 229 2.04 4.27 22.21
CA TRP A 229 1.35 5.33 22.95
C TRP A 229 1.15 5.00 24.44
N PHE A 230 0.81 3.74 24.72
CA PHE A 230 0.62 3.23 26.08
C PHE A 230 1.69 2.18 26.40
N SER A 231 2.64 2.52 27.28
CA SER A 231 3.68 1.59 27.71
C SER A 231 3.17 0.66 28.83
N PRO A 232 3.49 -0.64 28.83
CA PRO A 232 4.40 -1.34 27.89
C PRO A 232 3.69 -2.01 26.70
N CYS A 233 4.22 -1.81 25.49
CA CYS A 233 3.86 -2.62 24.31
C CYS A 233 4.70 -3.92 24.24
N SER A 234 4.27 -4.89 23.41
CA SER A 234 4.95 -6.17 23.25
C SER A 234 5.28 -6.49 21.79
N GLY A 235 6.33 -7.29 21.56
CA GLY A 235 6.83 -7.55 20.21
C GLY A 235 7.65 -6.38 19.65
N SER A 236 7.77 -6.32 18.33
CA SER A 236 8.54 -5.28 17.61
C SER A 236 7.68 -4.25 16.90
N GLY A 237 6.36 -4.45 16.86
CA GLY A 237 5.49 -3.76 15.93
C GLY A 237 5.82 -4.08 14.46
N PRO A 238 5.26 -3.31 13.50
CA PRO A 238 4.18 -2.36 13.73
C PRO A 238 2.91 -3.03 14.25
N TRP A 239 2.13 -2.31 15.04
CA TRP A 239 0.90 -2.81 15.66
C TRP A 239 -0.32 -2.30 14.91
N VAL A 240 -1.36 -3.12 14.82
CA VAL A 240 -2.70 -2.59 14.55
C VAL A 240 -3.27 -2.06 15.87
N GLN A 241 -3.72 -0.82 15.86
CA GLN A 241 -4.29 -0.09 16.98
C GLN A 241 -5.64 0.52 16.55
N ALA A 242 -6.45 0.91 17.53
CA ALA A 242 -7.63 1.74 17.32
C ALA A 242 -7.30 3.17 17.77
N ASP A 243 -7.34 4.13 16.86
CA ASP A 243 -7.47 5.53 17.27
C ASP A 243 -8.94 5.78 17.62
N LEU A 244 -9.16 6.22 18.85
CA LEU A 244 -10.46 6.57 19.43
C LEU A 244 -10.50 8.05 19.85
N GLU A 245 -9.56 8.87 19.38
CA GLU A 245 -9.15 10.21 19.83
C GLU A 245 -8.47 10.20 21.21
N ASN A 246 -7.42 11.01 21.33
CA ASN A 246 -6.55 11.18 22.48
C ASN A 246 -5.84 9.88 22.95
N GLY A 247 -5.82 8.83 22.11
CA GLY A 247 -5.13 7.58 22.43
C GLY A 247 -5.23 6.49 21.37
N LEU A 248 -4.09 5.85 21.09
CA LEU A 248 -3.97 4.70 20.18
C LEU A 248 -4.05 3.38 20.95
N PHE A 249 -5.25 2.82 21.07
CA PHE A 249 -5.52 1.64 21.90
C PHE A 249 -5.19 0.33 21.16
N ALA A 250 -4.29 -0.48 21.71
CA ALA A 250 -4.10 -1.88 21.29
C ALA A 250 -4.93 -2.87 22.14
N GLY A 251 -5.57 -2.39 23.20
CA GLY A 251 -6.49 -3.13 24.06
C GLY A 251 -7.27 -2.22 25.02
N GLY A 252 -8.02 -2.84 25.92
CA GLY A 252 -9.12 -2.18 26.66
C GLY A 252 -8.82 -0.82 27.27
N ASN A 253 -7.70 -0.63 27.97
CA ASN A 253 -7.30 0.66 28.57
C ASN A 253 -5.85 1.02 28.20
N GLY A 254 -5.46 0.79 26.96
CA GLY A 254 -4.15 1.18 26.42
C GLY A 254 -3.54 0.08 25.56
N SER A 255 -2.37 -0.43 25.96
CA SER A 255 -1.71 -1.55 25.30
C SER A 255 -2.35 -2.90 25.64
N ASP A 256 -2.27 -3.87 24.71
CA ASP A 256 -2.42 -5.30 25.04
C ASP A 256 -1.06 -6.00 24.84
N LEU A 257 -0.62 -6.80 25.82
CA LEU A 257 0.63 -7.55 25.71
C LEU A 257 0.51 -8.79 24.81
N ASN A 258 -0.70 -9.20 24.43
CA ASN A 258 -0.91 -10.25 23.44
C ASN A 258 -0.64 -9.73 22.02
N ASN A 259 -0.99 -8.47 21.74
CA ASN A 259 -0.70 -7.80 20.48
C ASN A 259 0.82 -7.67 20.29
N LYS A 260 1.38 -8.51 19.40
CA LYS A 260 2.83 -8.53 19.09
C LYS A 260 3.19 -7.64 17.91
N GLY A 261 2.18 -7.17 17.18
CA GLY A 261 2.33 -6.51 15.89
C GLY A 261 2.63 -7.47 14.75
N ASN A 262 2.46 -6.97 13.53
CA ASN A 262 2.54 -7.73 12.30
C ASN A 262 3.40 -7.01 11.26
N ALA A 263 4.64 -7.47 11.11
CA ALA A 263 5.61 -6.95 10.15
C ALA A 263 5.56 -7.67 8.77
N SER A 264 4.42 -8.27 8.39
CA SER A 264 4.27 -8.88 7.06
C SER A 264 4.41 -7.82 5.95
N THR A 265 4.93 -8.20 4.78
CA THR A 265 5.09 -7.27 3.65
C THR A 265 3.76 -6.64 3.22
N PHE A 266 2.66 -7.39 3.35
CA PHE A 266 1.31 -6.86 3.27
C PHE A 266 0.51 -7.35 4.48
N VAL A 267 -0.20 -6.45 5.13
CA VAL A 267 -0.97 -6.68 6.36
C VAL A 267 -2.42 -6.29 6.11
N THR A 268 -3.36 -7.19 6.40
CA THR A 268 -4.77 -6.83 6.59
C THR A 268 -4.91 -6.35 8.02
N ALA A 269 -5.26 -5.08 8.22
CA ALA A 269 -5.55 -4.49 9.52
C ALA A 269 -7.07 -4.27 9.63
N LEU A 270 -7.68 -4.57 10.77
CA LEU A 270 -9.14 -4.51 10.94
C LEU A 270 -9.52 -4.03 12.35
N LEU A 271 -10.47 -3.09 12.38
CA LEU A 271 -11.10 -2.57 13.59
C LEU A 271 -12.62 -2.78 13.48
N LYS A 272 -13.27 -3.20 14.55
CA LYS A 272 -14.73 -3.13 14.65
C LYS A 272 -15.20 -2.82 16.07
N ASN A 273 -16.19 -1.96 16.17
CA ASN A 273 -16.55 -1.29 17.41
C ASN A 273 -18.07 -1.13 17.47
N ASN A 274 -18.71 -1.67 18.50
CA ASN A 274 -20.17 -1.60 18.66
C ASN A 274 -20.67 -0.24 19.18
N GLY A 275 -19.75 0.70 19.43
CA GLY A 275 -20.02 2.08 19.84
C GLY A 275 -20.54 2.26 21.27
N THR A 276 -20.70 1.18 22.05
CA THR A 276 -21.43 1.22 23.33
C THR A 276 -20.81 0.40 24.45
N THR A 277 -20.16 -0.72 24.17
CA THR A 277 -19.59 -1.59 25.21
C THR A 277 -18.31 -2.31 24.79
N THR A 278 -18.14 -2.67 23.52
CA THR A 278 -17.07 -3.58 23.08
C THR A 278 -16.55 -3.28 21.69
N TYR A 279 -15.25 -3.49 21.51
CA TYR A 279 -14.57 -3.42 20.23
C TYR A 279 -13.55 -4.56 20.08
N ALA A 280 -13.07 -4.76 18.85
CA ALA A 280 -12.07 -5.76 18.52
C ALA A 280 -11.09 -5.24 17.47
N ILE A 281 -9.83 -5.63 17.63
CA ILE A 281 -8.72 -5.39 16.71
C ILE A 281 -8.27 -6.75 16.18
N LYS A 282 -8.03 -6.81 14.87
CA LYS A 282 -7.48 -7.99 14.21
C LYS A 282 -6.41 -7.59 13.21
N ASP A 283 -5.47 -8.49 12.99
CA ASP A 283 -4.54 -8.39 11.86
C ASP A 283 -4.39 -9.73 11.13
N GLY A 284 -3.74 -9.73 9.97
CA GLY A 284 -3.36 -10.93 9.26
C GLY A 284 -2.39 -10.63 8.13
N ASN A 285 -1.64 -11.62 7.67
CA ASN A 285 -0.81 -11.48 6.48
C ASN A 285 -1.72 -11.47 5.23
N ALA A 286 -1.76 -10.35 4.50
CA ALA A 286 -2.63 -10.19 3.33
C ALA A 286 -2.22 -11.08 2.12
N GLN A 287 -1.07 -11.76 2.20
CA GLN A 287 -0.59 -12.73 1.21
C GLN A 287 -0.92 -14.18 1.57
N SER A 288 -1.24 -14.50 2.84
CA SER A 288 -1.49 -15.88 3.28
C SER A 288 -2.14 -15.99 4.67
N GLY A 289 -2.94 -17.04 4.88
CA GLY A 289 -3.47 -17.38 6.20
C GLY A 289 -4.74 -16.62 6.61
N SER A 290 -5.15 -16.81 7.86
CA SER A 290 -6.34 -16.20 8.46
C SER A 290 -6.01 -14.93 9.24
N LEU A 291 -7.04 -14.22 9.71
CA LEU A 291 -6.88 -13.18 10.73
C LEU A 291 -6.54 -13.80 12.08
N THR A 292 -5.79 -13.05 12.88
CA THR A 292 -5.60 -13.22 14.32
C THR A 292 -6.39 -12.13 15.04
N THR A 293 -7.02 -12.45 16.17
CA THR A 293 -7.67 -11.45 17.02
C THR A 293 -6.66 -11.00 18.08
N GLU A 294 -6.09 -9.80 17.88
CA GLU A 294 -5.14 -9.20 18.82
C GLU A 294 -5.85 -8.65 20.06
N TYR A 295 -7.06 -8.11 19.88
CA TYR A 295 -7.94 -7.71 20.97
C TYR A 295 -9.41 -7.98 20.65
N ALA A 296 -10.17 -8.42 21.65
CA ALA A 296 -11.63 -8.39 21.62
C ALA A 296 -12.17 -8.28 23.05
N GLY A 297 -12.79 -7.15 23.37
CA GLY A 297 -13.20 -6.87 24.75
C GLY A 297 -13.90 -5.53 24.90
N ALA A 298 -13.88 -4.99 26.11
CA ALA A 298 -14.56 -3.74 26.44
C ALA A 298 -13.91 -2.52 25.76
N LEU A 299 -14.73 -1.51 25.45
CA LEU A 299 -14.23 -0.16 25.18
C LEU A 299 -13.50 0.40 26.42
N PRO A 300 -12.60 1.40 26.23
CA PRO A 300 -11.94 2.04 27.35
C PRO A 300 -12.91 2.62 28.37
N ASN A 301 -12.63 2.37 29.65
CA ASN A 301 -13.40 2.94 30.77
C ASN A 301 -12.78 4.22 31.33
N LEU A 302 -11.81 4.77 30.60
CA LEU A 302 -11.38 6.15 30.71
C LEU A 302 -12.53 7.04 30.18
N GLY A 303 -12.83 8.17 30.82
CA GLY A 303 -14.05 8.92 30.53
C GLY A 303 -14.10 9.44 29.08
N GLY A 304 -15.24 9.29 28.41
CA GLY A 304 -15.48 9.75 27.02
C GLY A 304 -15.63 8.63 25.99
N TYR A 305 -14.90 7.52 26.14
CA TYR A 305 -14.93 6.41 25.16
C TYR A 305 -16.15 5.47 25.25
N THR A 306 -17.14 5.77 26.10
CA THR A 306 -18.33 4.92 26.27
C THR A 306 -19.53 5.75 26.74
N PRO A 307 -20.60 5.87 25.94
CA PRO A 307 -20.69 5.48 24.53
C PRO A 307 -19.70 6.26 23.64
N MET A 308 -19.45 5.78 22.42
CA MET A 308 -18.68 6.53 21.41
C MET A 308 -19.46 7.75 20.90
N HIS A 309 -18.72 8.73 20.40
CA HIS A 309 -19.19 10.05 19.97
C HIS A 309 -18.87 10.41 18.50
N ARG A 310 -18.34 9.45 17.72
CA ARG A 310 -18.02 9.51 16.28
C ARG A 310 -18.74 10.58 15.46
N GLU A 311 -17.99 11.39 14.71
CA GLU A 311 -18.60 12.44 13.87
C GLU A 311 -18.91 11.99 12.44
N GLY A 312 -18.24 10.94 11.94
CA GLY A 312 -18.54 10.32 10.64
C GLY A 312 -17.76 10.88 9.46
N ALA A 313 -16.73 11.69 9.67
CA ALA A 313 -15.76 11.94 8.60
C ALA A 313 -14.96 10.66 8.29
N ILE A 314 -14.25 10.66 7.16
CA ILE A 314 -13.27 9.62 6.84
C ILE A 314 -11.90 10.26 6.70
N VAL A 315 -10.90 9.68 7.37
CA VAL A 315 -9.49 10.06 7.28
C VAL A 315 -8.65 8.92 6.66
N LEU A 316 -7.56 9.26 5.99
CA LEU A 316 -6.54 8.33 5.48
C LEU A 316 -5.15 8.99 5.50
N GLY A 317 -4.23 8.43 6.29
CA GLY A 317 -2.81 8.81 6.32
C GLY A 317 -2.42 9.82 7.40
N THR A 318 -3.40 10.33 8.14
CA THR A 318 -3.33 11.40 9.14
C THR A 318 -4.22 11.04 10.34
N GLY A 319 -4.00 11.69 11.49
CA GLY A 319 -4.91 11.62 12.65
C GLY A 319 -6.15 12.52 12.50
N GLY A 320 -7.12 12.38 13.41
CA GLY A 320 -8.37 13.17 13.41
C GLY A 320 -8.15 14.69 13.46
N ASP A 321 -7.09 15.14 14.12
CA ASP A 321 -6.69 16.55 14.24
C ASP A 321 -5.71 17.02 13.15
N ASP A 322 -5.55 16.27 12.05
CA ASP A 322 -4.54 16.47 11.00
C ASP A 322 -3.09 16.25 11.49
N SER A 323 -2.89 15.41 12.51
CA SER A 323 -1.56 14.88 12.85
C SER A 323 -1.00 14.07 11.67
N ASN A 324 -0.15 14.72 10.86
CA ASN A 324 0.31 14.24 9.56
C ASN A 324 1.77 13.75 9.57
N GLY A 325 2.28 13.31 10.72
CA GLY A 325 3.70 12.97 10.91
C GLY A 325 4.10 11.55 10.44
N SER A 326 3.12 10.68 10.15
CA SER A 326 3.35 9.25 9.95
C SER A 326 3.75 8.86 8.54
N ASP A 327 4.32 7.66 8.43
CA ASP A 327 4.58 6.98 7.17
C ASP A 327 3.72 5.71 7.12
N GLY A 328 3.24 5.35 5.93
CA GLY A 328 2.31 4.23 5.73
C GLY A 328 2.07 3.86 4.28
N SER A 329 1.39 2.72 4.07
CA SER A 329 1.02 2.24 2.74
C SER A 329 -0.46 1.90 2.72
N PHE A 330 -1.21 2.36 1.72
CA PHE A 330 -2.61 1.99 1.57
C PHE A 330 -2.87 1.39 0.18
N PHE A 331 -3.51 0.23 0.13
CA PHE A 331 -3.84 -0.46 -1.13
C PHE A 331 -5.35 -0.53 -1.36
N GLU A 332 -6.08 -0.90 -0.32
CA GLU A 332 -7.54 -0.98 -0.29
C GLU A 332 -8.03 -0.90 1.16
N GLY A 333 -9.26 -0.47 1.35
CA GLY A 333 -9.93 -0.45 2.64
C GLY A 333 -11.40 -0.08 2.51
N VAL A 334 -12.19 -0.42 3.53
CA VAL A 334 -13.62 -0.12 3.58
C VAL A 334 -14.03 0.32 4.97
N MET A 335 -15.16 1.03 5.06
CA MET A 335 -15.93 1.23 6.28
C MET A 335 -17.33 0.68 6.09
N THR A 336 -17.87 0.05 7.13
CA THR A 336 -19.17 -0.64 7.12
C THR A 336 -20.10 -0.03 8.16
N ALA A 337 -21.40 0.03 7.84
CA ALA A 337 -22.44 0.31 8.82
C ALA A 337 -22.93 -1.00 9.44
N GLY A 338 -22.82 -1.13 10.77
CA GLY A 338 -23.05 -2.40 11.47
C GLY A 338 -21.77 -2.90 12.16
N TYR A 339 -21.90 -3.98 12.93
CA TYR A 339 -20.76 -4.67 13.54
C TYR A 339 -20.51 -5.98 12.80
N PRO A 340 -19.45 -6.08 11.96
CA PRO A 340 -19.24 -7.28 11.16
C PRO A 340 -19.01 -8.55 11.98
N THR A 341 -19.50 -9.67 11.48
CA THR A 341 -19.27 -10.98 12.11
C THR A 341 -17.86 -11.49 11.81
N ASP A 342 -17.30 -12.31 12.70
CA ASP A 342 -15.97 -12.91 12.48
C ASP A 342 -15.92 -13.78 11.20
N ALA A 343 -17.06 -14.37 10.81
CA ALA A 343 -17.18 -15.12 9.57
C ALA A 343 -17.09 -14.22 8.32
N ALA A 344 -17.61 -12.99 8.38
CA ALA A 344 -17.46 -12.00 7.32
C ALA A 344 -16.01 -11.53 7.22
N ASP A 345 -15.39 -11.13 8.34
CA ASP A 345 -13.98 -10.70 8.40
C ASP A 345 -13.04 -11.77 7.82
N ASN A 346 -13.22 -13.04 8.23
CA ASN A 346 -12.41 -14.15 7.73
C ASN A 346 -12.64 -14.44 6.24
N SER A 347 -13.85 -14.19 5.73
CA SER A 347 -14.17 -14.33 4.30
C SER A 347 -13.56 -13.21 3.47
N VAL A 348 -13.50 -11.98 4.02
CA VAL A 348 -12.80 -10.83 3.42
C VAL A 348 -11.29 -11.07 3.39
N GLN A 349 -10.69 -11.54 4.49
CA GLN A 349 -9.29 -11.95 4.52
C GLN A 349 -8.99 -13.04 3.48
N ALA A 350 -9.84 -14.06 3.35
CA ALA A 350 -9.68 -15.09 2.32
C ALA A 350 -9.74 -14.50 0.90
N ASN A 351 -10.59 -13.51 0.65
CA ASN A 351 -10.63 -12.78 -0.62
C ASN A 351 -9.34 -11.97 -0.88
N ILE A 352 -8.83 -11.24 0.13
CA ILE A 352 -7.57 -10.48 0.05
C ILE A 352 -6.39 -11.41 -0.26
N VAL A 353 -6.27 -12.52 0.47
CA VAL A 353 -5.25 -13.55 0.22
C VAL A 353 -5.37 -14.13 -1.19
N SER A 354 -6.59 -14.35 -1.69
CA SER A 354 -6.81 -14.96 -3.01
C SER A 354 -6.29 -14.12 -4.17
N VAL A 355 -6.16 -12.80 -4.02
CA VAL A 355 -5.60 -11.94 -5.08
C VAL A 355 -4.07 -11.82 -5.03
N GLY A 356 -3.40 -12.39 -4.02
CA GLY A 356 -1.95 -12.56 -4.03
C GLY A 356 -1.17 -11.25 -4.22
N TYR A 357 -1.37 -10.30 -3.31
CA TYR A 357 -0.55 -9.08 -3.23
C TYR A 357 0.94 -9.43 -3.24
N THR A 358 1.69 -8.81 -4.15
CA THR A 358 3.15 -8.98 -4.26
C THR A 358 3.80 -7.65 -4.59
N THR A 359 5.03 -7.45 -4.10
CA THR A 359 5.88 -6.37 -4.63
C THR A 359 6.39 -6.79 -6.00
N PRO A 360 6.52 -5.87 -6.98
CA PRO A 360 7.09 -6.19 -8.27
C PRO A 360 8.55 -6.58 -8.05
N SER A 361 9.08 -7.51 -8.86
CA SER A 361 10.50 -7.82 -8.83
C SER A 361 11.32 -6.60 -9.26
N ARG A 362 11.73 -5.79 -8.28
CA ARG A 362 12.67 -4.68 -8.48
C ARG A 362 14.01 -5.28 -8.91
N ASN A 363 14.22 -5.35 -10.22
CA ASN A 363 15.53 -5.60 -10.85
C ASN A 363 16.53 -4.44 -10.61
N PHE A 364 16.15 -3.44 -9.82
CA PHE A 364 16.94 -2.29 -9.46
C PHE A 364 16.66 -1.85 -8.00
N PRO A 365 17.68 -1.63 -7.16
CA PRO A 365 19.07 -2.01 -7.38
C PRO A 365 19.30 -3.50 -7.10
N VAL A 366 20.07 -4.16 -7.97
CA VAL A 366 20.66 -5.47 -7.68
C VAL A 366 21.76 -5.26 -6.65
N ALA A 367 21.66 -5.94 -5.51
CA ALA A 367 22.61 -5.80 -4.41
C ALA A 367 24.06 -6.07 -4.88
N GLY A 368 24.96 -5.15 -4.58
CA GLY A 368 26.39 -5.24 -4.94
C GLY A 368 26.74 -4.74 -6.35
N THR A 369 25.76 -4.62 -7.25
CA THR A 369 25.94 -4.05 -8.60
C THR A 369 26.26 -2.56 -8.53
N ALA A 370 27.28 -2.15 -9.28
CA ALA A 370 27.58 -0.75 -9.53
C ALA A 370 26.69 -0.22 -10.66
N TYR A 371 26.27 1.03 -10.57
CA TYR A 371 25.37 1.69 -11.51
C TYR A 371 25.94 3.03 -11.96
N ARG A 372 25.56 3.45 -13.17
CA ARG A 372 25.83 4.77 -13.72
C ARG A 372 24.52 5.54 -13.84
N LEU A 373 24.49 6.71 -13.21
CA LEU A 373 23.35 7.63 -13.24
C LEU A 373 23.60 8.61 -14.39
N THR A 374 22.85 8.49 -15.49
CA THR A 374 22.99 9.30 -16.69
C THR A 374 21.84 10.29 -16.80
N ASN A 375 22.13 11.58 -16.71
CA ASN A 375 21.14 12.65 -16.81
C ASN A 375 20.44 12.64 -18.17
N VAL A 376 19.10 12.71 -18.17
CA VAL A 376 18.28 12.56 -19.38
C VAL A 376 18.46 13.74 -20.34
N ASN A 377 18.63 14.97 -19.83
CA ASN A 377 18.85 16.16 -20.64
C ASN A 377 20.22 16.18 -21.35
N SER A 378 21.30 15.82 -20.65
CA SER A 378 22.67 16.02 -21.16
C SER A 378 23.34 14.76 -21.71
N GLY A 379 22.83 13.56 -21.38
CA GLY A 379 23.53 12.29 -21.63
C GLY A 379 24.84 12.12 -20.85
N LYS A 380 25.10 12.99 -19.86
CA LYS A 380 26.27 12.95 -18.97
C LYS A 380 25.95 12.26 -17.67
N VAL A 381 26.98 11.85 -16.95
CA VAL A 381 26.86 10.95 -15.81
C VAL A 381 27.29 11.62 -14.51
N LEU A 382 26.64 11.24 -13.41
CA LEU A 382 26.93 11.74 -12.08
C LEU A 382 28.37 11.40 -11.70
N ASP A 383 29.19 12.42 -11.47
CA ASP A 383 30.65 12.33 -11.30
C ASP A 383 31.09 12.96 -9.99
N ALA A 384 32.00 12.29 -9.27
CA ALA A 384 32.68 12.87 -8.13
C ALA A 384 33.92 13.63 -8.63
N VAL A 385 33.88 14.97 -8.55
CA VAL A 385 34.82 15.90 -9.19
C VAL A 385 36.28 15.45 -9.06
N ASN A 386 36.97 15.30 -10.21
CA ASN A 386 38.36 14.83 -10.34
C ASN A 386 38.62 13.44 -9.71
N CYS A 387 37.60 12.59 -9.60
CA CYS A 387 37.62 11.35 -8.80
C CYS A 387 38.10 11.54 -7.35
N GLY A 388 37.78 12.69 -6.74
CA GLY A 388 38.08 12.96 -5.34
C GLY A 388 37.43 11.95 -4.39
N THR A 389 38.10 11.66 -3.28
CA THR A 389 37.65 10.70 -2.25
C THR A 389 37.45 11.32 -0.88
N ALA A 390 37.86 12.57 -0.68
CA ALA A 390 37.75 13.28 0.59
C ALA A 390 36.30 13.74 0.85
N ASN A 391 35.95 13.85 2.14
CA ASN A 391 34.73 14.52 2.56
C ASN A 391 34.66 15.96 1.99
N GLY A 392 33.53 16.31 1.40
CA GLY A 392 33.34 17.59 0.73
C GLY A 392 33.78 17.62 -0.74
N THR A 393 34.19 16.49 -1.33
CA THR A 393 34.36 16.38 -2.79
C THR A 393 33.01 16.70 -3.44
N ALA A 394 33.00 17.72 -4.32
CA ALA A 394 31.77 18.15 -5.00
C ALA A 394 31.30 17.12 -6.04
N ILE A 395 30.01 17.16 -6.36
CA ILE A 395 29.41 16.35 -7.43
C ILE A 395 29.09 17.23 -8.65
N ASP A 396 29.45 16.75 -9.83
CA ASP A 396 29.11 17.35 -11.11
C ASP A 396 28.51 16.32 -12.07
N GLN A 397 28.27 16.74 -13.31
CA GLN A 397 28.13 15.82 -14.44
C GLN A 397 29.36 15.86 -15.36
N TRP A 398 29.78 14.69 -15.81
CA TRP A 398 30.85 14.54 -16.79
C TRP A 398 30.48 13.57 -17.90
N THR A 399 31.16 13.64 -19.05
CA THR A 399 31.07 12.57 -20.07
C THR A 399 31.46 11.23 -19.43
N SER A 400 30.77 10.14 -19.74
CA SER A 400 31.15 8.83 -19.19
C SER A 400 32.57 8.43 -19.61
N LEU A 401 33.46 8.30 -18.63
CA LEU A 401 34.85 7.85 -18.76
C LEU A 401 35.02 6.38 -18.35
N GLY A 402 33.98 5.73 -17.82
CA GLY A 402 34.01 4.34 -17.39
C GLY A 402 34.78 4.08 -16.08
N ASN A 403 35.32 5.13 -15.46
CA ASN A 403 36.01 5.05 -14.17
C ASN A 403 35.05 4.67 -13.02
N THR A 404 35.60 4.37 -11.85
CA THR A 404 34.85 4.03 -10.63
C THR A 404 34.22 5.25 -9.94
N CYS A 405 34.67 6.47 -10.21
CA CYS A 405 34.14 7.68 -9.55
C CYS A 405 32.83 8.18 -10.17
N GLN A 406 32.47 7.67 -11.34
CA GLN A 406 31.17 7.78 -12.00
C GLN A 406 30.25 6.57 -11.74
N GLN A 407 30.61 5.70 -10.80
CA GLN A 407 29.87 4.48 -10.47
C GLN A 407 29.35 4.55 -9.04
N TRP A 408 28.12 4.09 -8.85
CA TRP A 408 27.33 4.28 -7.64
C TRP A 408 26.65 2.97 -7.25
N LYS A 409 26.69 2.61 -5.97
CA LYS A 409 25.98 1.46 -5.40
C LYS A 409 24.84 1.97 -4.53
N PHE A 410 23.69 1.33 -4.66
CA PHE A 410 22.52 1.62 -3.85
C PHE A 410 22.36 0.51 -2.81
N SER A 411 22.26 0.89 -1.54
CA SER A 411 21.91 -0.01 -0.43
C SER A 411 20.68 0.52 0.28
N SER A 412 19.77 -0.37 0.68
CA SER A 412 18.58 0.03 1.46
C SER A 412 19.00 0.76 2.73
N ALA A 413 18.36 1.89 3.01
CA ALA A 413 18.49 2.63 4.26
C ALA A 413 17.30 2.40 5.21
N GLY A 414 16.40 1.47 4.87
CA GLY A 414 15.09 1.32 5.51
C GLY A 414 13.98 2.05 4.74
N ASN A 415 12.72 1.68 5.01
CA ASN A 415 11.50 2.36 4.53
C ASN A 415 11.45 2.69 3.02
N GLY A 416 12.10 1.90 2.18
CA GLY A 416 12.16 2.11 0.71
C GLY A 416 13.24 3.09 0.24
N HIS A 417 13.92 3.80 1.14
CA HIS A 417 14.99 4.74 0.85
C HIS A 417 16.33 4.04 0.56
N TYR A 418 17.23 4.76 -0.09
CA TYR A 418 18.57 4.29 -0.44
C TYR A 418 19.68 5.20 0.10
N THR A 419 20.75 4.58 0.58
CA THR A 419 22.08 5.20 0.63
C THR A 419 22.75 4.98 -0.72
N ILE A 420 23.26 6.05 -1.32
CA ILE A 420 23.92 6.03 -2.64
C ILE A 420 25.44 6.20 -2.43
N THR A 421 26.18 5.11 -2.52
CA THR A 421 27.62 5.03 -2.24
C THR A 421 28.45 5.14 -3.52
N ASN A 422 29.42 6.04 -3.57
CA ASN A 422 30.36 6.14 -4.68
C ASN A 422 31.36 4.96 -4.66
N VAL A 423 31.56 4.30 -5.79
CA VAL A 423 32.40 3.09 -5.88
C VAL A 423 33.89 3.38 -5.74
N ASN A 424 34.34 4.58 -6.09
CA ASN A 424 35.76 4.97 -5.97
C ASN A 424 36.16 5.33 -4.54
N SER A 425 35.33 6.08 -3.83
CA SER A 425 35.66 6.59 -2.49
C SER A 425 35.15 5.73 -1.34
N GLY A 426 34.08 4.94 -1.55
CA GLY A 426 33.33 4.29 -0.48
C GLY A 426 32.52 5.25 0.41
N THR A 427 32.53 6.55 0.09
CA THR A 427 31.71 7.60 0.73
C THR A 427 30.38 7.78 -0.01
N VAL A 428 29.41 8.43 0.65
CA VAL A 428 28.01 8.48 0.19
C VAL A 428 27.64 9.85 -0.36
N LEU A 429 26.60 9.87 -1.19
CA LEU A 429 25.96 11.07 -1.71
C LEU A 429 25.25 11.82 -0.56
N ASP A 430 25.65 13.07 -0.33
CA ASP A 430 25.32 13.85 0.86
C ASP A 430 24.73 15.21 0.50
N SER A 431 23.57 15.53 1.10
CA SER A 431 23.01 16.88 1.07
C SER A 431 23.87 17.80 1.93
N LYS A 432 24.60 18.71 1.28
CA LYS A 432 25.65 19.50 1.96
C LYS A 432 25.09 20.28 3.14
N ASN A 433 25.65 20.01 4.33
CA ASN A 433 25.23 20.58 5.61
C ASN A 433 23.73 20.37 5.92
N CYS A 434 23.10 19.31 5.38
CA CYS A 434 21.65 19.07 5.48
C CYS A 434 20.78 20.24 4.97
N GLY A 435 21.27 21.03 4.02
CA GLY A 435 20.56 22.22 3.54
C GLY A 435 19.28 21.87 2.76
N SER A 436 18.18 22.57 3.06
CA SER A 436 16.88 22.41 2.38
C SER A 436 16.60 23.45 1.29
N ASN A 437 17.48 24.45 1.12
CA ASN A 437 17.26 25.52 0.13
C ASN A 437 17.46 25.04 -1.31
N ASN A 438 16.71 25.64 -2.24
CA ASN A 438 16.97 25.53 -3.67
C ASN A 438 18.41 25.94 -3.99
N GLY A 439 19.18 24.99 -4.52
CA GLY A 439 20.60 25.17 -4.85
C GLY A 439 21.58 24.63 -3.80
N THR A 440 21.12 23.97 -2.73
CA THR A 440 22.02 23.22 -1.83
C THR A 440 22.85 22.22 -2.64
N ALA A 441 24.17 22.38 -2.62
CA ALA A 441 25.08 21.49 -3.35
C ALA A 441 25.00 20.05 -2.81
N VAL A 442 25.32 19.09 -3.67
CA VAL A 442 25.53 17.70 -3.26
C VAL A 442 27.03 17.41 -3.25
N GLN A 443 27.47 16.60 -2.28
CA GLN A 443 28.88 16.27 -2.07
C GLN A 443 29.06 14.78 -1.74
N LEU A 444 30.31 14.31 -1.72
CA LEU A 444 30.68 13.07 -1.05
C LEU A 444 30.93 13.34 0.44
N TRP A 445 30.39 12.50 1.30
CA TRP A 445 30.70 12.51 2.74
C TRP A 445 30.73 11.09 3.32
N ALA A 446 31.47 10.88 4.40
CA ALA A 446 31.41 9.65 5.18
C ALA A 446 29.97 9.36 5.61
N SER A 447 29.57 8.08 5.67
CA SER A 447 28.20 7.74 6.09
C SER A 447 27.96 8.15 7.55
N LEU A 448 26.89 8.91 7.76
CA LEU A 448 26.37 9.38 9.05
C LEU A 448 25.03 8.71 9.40
N SER A 449 24.48 7.88 8.50
CA SER A 449 23.19 7.19 8.65
C SER A 449 22.02 8.11 9.02
N ASN A 450 21.99 9.32 8.46
CA ASN A 450 20.95 10.33 8.70
C ASN A 450 20.15 10.64 7.41
N VAL A 451 19.01 11.33 7.56
CA VAL A 451 18.08 11.68 6.47
C VAL A 451 18.72 12.51 5.35
N CYS A 452 19.82 13.22 5.62
CA CYS A 452 20.54 14.03 4.64
C CYS A 452 21.35 13.18 3.63
N GLN A 453 21.51 11.89 3.91
CA GLN A 453 22.20 10.89 3.08
C GLN A 453 21.28 9.74 2.64
N GLN A 454 19.97 9.88 2.89
CA GLN A 454 18.93 8.98 2.45
C GLN A 454 18.22 9.60 1.24
N TRP A 455 17.98 8.78 0.23
CA TRP A 455 17.46 9.21 -1.06
C TRP A 455 16.36 8.27 -1.53
N ASP A 456 15.23 8.82 -1.96
CA ASP A 456 14.24 8.05 -2.71
C ASP A 456 14.69 7.90 -4.15
N VAL A 457 14.32 6.79 -4.78
CA VAL A 457 14.53 6.57 -6.22
C VAL A 457 13.20 6.21 -6.84
N THR A 458 12.54 7.23 -7.38
CA THR A 458 11.17 7.19 -7.88
C THR A 458 11.19 7.10 -9.40
N SER A 459 10.42 6.17 -9.96
CA SER A 459 10.27 6.03 -11.40
C SER A 459 9.54 7.24 -11.98
N VAL A 460 9.98 7.74 -13.14
CA VAL A 460 9.27 8.73 -13.95
C VAL A 460 9.33 8.25 -15.40
N GLY A 461 8.31 7.48 -15.81
CA GLY A 461 8.33 6.75 -17.07
C GLY A 461 9.46 5.72 -17.13
N SER A 462 10.34 5.84 -18.13
CA SER A 462 11.55 5.00 -18.28
C SER A 462 12.78 5.52 -17.52
N HIS A 463 12.63 6.59 -16.74
CA HIS A 463 13.70 7.28 -16.03
C HIS A 463 13.43 7.31 -14.52
N TYR A 464 14.30 7.97 -13.76
CA TYR A 464 14.17 8.10 -12.31
C TYR A 464 14.40 9.55 -11.87
N THR A 465 13.62 10.03 -10.90
CA THR A 465 14.00 11.15 -10.03
C THR A 465 14.66 10.61 -8.76
N ILE A 466 15.52 11.41 -8.15
CA ILE A 466 16.25 11.06 -6.92
C ILE A 466 16.07 12.22 -5.95
N SER A 467 15.20 12.08 -4.95
CA SER A 467 14.90 13.10 -3.93
C SER A 467 15.64 12.83 -2.63
N ASN A 468 16.03 13.87 -1.90
CA ASN A 468 16.60 13.75 -0.57
C ASN A 468 15.49 13.61 0.48
N VAL A 469 15.51 12.54 1.27
CA VAL A 469 14.46 12.24 2.27
C VAL A 469 14.35 13.36 3.31
N GLY A 470 15.45 14.03 3.66
CA GLY A 470 15.46 15.12 4.64
C GLY A 470 14.84 16.45 4.17
N ASN A 471 14.54 16.65 2.88
CA ASN A 471 14.03 17.94 2.39
C ASN A 471 13.12 17.89 1.14
N GLY A 472 12.90 16.72 0.51
CA GLY A 472 12.05 16.54 -0.67
C GLY A 472 12.61 17.08 -2.00
N ASN A 473 13.74 17.79 -2.01
CA ASN A 473 14.35 18.31 -3.24
C ASN A 473 15.03 17.20 -4.05
N VAL A 474 14.99 17.34 -5.38
CA VAL A 474 15.56 16.37 -6.33
C VAL A 474 16.96 16.74 -6.81
N LEU A 475 17.69 15.71 -7.26
CA LEU A 475 19.02 15.79 -7.85
C LEU A 475 18.98 16.52 -9.21
N ASP A 476 19.38 17.78 -9.21
CA ASP A 476 19.26 18.78 -10.29
C ASP A 476 20.62 19.08 -10.94
N VAL A 477 20.73 18.93 -12.25
CA VAL A 477 21.86 19.48 -13.02
C VAL A 477 21.66 20.99 -13.17
N GLN A 478 22.57 21.78 -12.60
CA GLN A 478 22.41 23.22 -12.47
C GLN A 478 22.02 23.91 -13.79
N ASN A 479 20.88 24.59 -13.77
CA ASN A 479 20.32 25.36 -14.89
C ASN A 479 20.14 24.52 -16.18
N CYS A 480 19.96 23.21 -16.06
CA CYS A 480 19.96 22.25 -17.17
C CYS A 480 21.18 22.36 -18.11
N GLY A 481 22.33 22.76 -17.58
CA GLY A 481 23.57 22.82 -18.33
C GLY A 481 23.95 21.46 -18.94
N THR A 482 24.69 21.49 -20.04
CA THR A 482 25.13 20.28 -20.78
C THR A 482 26.65 20.19 -20.92
N ALA A 483 27.40 21.06 -20.22
CA ALA A 483 28.85 21.02 -20.17
C ALA A 483 29.35 20.01 -19.13
N ASN A 484 30.54 19.44 -19.37
CA ASN A 484 31.31 18.75 -18.32
C ASN A 484 31.61 19.76 -17.20
N GLY A 485 31.54 19.34 -15.93
CA GLY A 485 31.75 20.24 -14.80
C GLY A 485 30.52 21.09 -14.43
N THR A 486 29.34 20.83 -15.03
CA THR A 486 28.10 21.47 -14.55
C THR A 486 27.74 20.85 -13.21
N VAL A 487 27.65 21.68 -12.16
CA VAL A 487 27.38 21.25 -10.79
C VAL A 487 26.05 20.51 -10.69
N VAL A 488 26.04 19.43 -9.91
CA VAL A 488 24.81 18.76 -9.46
C VAL A 488 24.48 19.24 -8.04
N ARG A 489 23.23 19.63 -7.86
CA ARG A 489 22.69 20.25 -6.65
C ARG A 489 21.32 19.66 -6.32
N GLN A 490 20.72 20.13 -5.24
CA GLN A 490 19.32 19.91 -4.93
C GLN A 490 18.49 21.11 -5.39
N TRP A 491 17.32 20.84 -5.95
CA TRP A 491 16.31 21.85 -6.28
C TRP A 491 14.93 21.24 -6.11
N ALA A 492 13.91 22.07 -5.85
CA ALA A 492 12.51 21.65 -5.88
C ALA A 492 12.20 20.98 -7.22
N GLN A 493 11.28 20.02 -7.22
CA GLN A 493 10.96 19.31 -8.45
C GLN A 493 10.30 20.25 -9.47
N LEU A 494 10.82 20.23 -10.70
CA LEU A 494 10.40 21.04 -11.85
C LEU A 494 9.96 20.17 -13.05
N ASP A 495 9.92 18.84 -12.86
CA ASP A 495 9.54 17.81 -13.85
C ASP A 495 10.26 17.89 -15.20
N ASN A 496 11.45 18.48 -15.22
CA ASN A 496 12.26 18.62 -16.42
C ASN A 496 13.28 17.47 -16.57
N THR A 497 13.80 17.29 -17.78
CA THR A 497 14.76 16.23 -18.11
C THR A 497 16.13 16.39 -17.44
N CYS A 498 16.46 17.56 -16.86
CA CYS A 498 17.73 17.77 -16.16
C CYS A 498 17.68 17.40 -14.67
N GLN A 499 16.52 17.02 -14.16
CA GLN A 499 16.30 16.37 -12.86
C GLN A 499 16.02 14.85 -12.98
N GLN A 500 15.93 14.34 -14.21
CA GLN A 500 15.67 12.92 -14.49
C GLN A 500 16.97 12.18 -14.87
N TRP A 501 17.05 10.92 -14.45
CA TRP A 501 18.25 10.09 -14.57
C TRP A 501 17.90 8.69 -15.10
N ASN A 502 18.62 8.24 -16.12
CA ASN A 502 18.70 6.81 -16.45
C ASN A 502 19.66 6.14 -15.47
N ILE A 503 19.26 5.00 -14.88
CA ILE A 503 20.12 4.23 -13.98
C ILE A 503 20.36 2.86 -14.59
N ALA A 504 21.61 2.56 -14.96
CA ALA A 504 22.00 1.32 -15.64
C ALA A 504 23.31 0.76 -15.04
N PRO A 505 23.53 -0.57 -15.05
CA PRO A 505 24.80 -1.19 -14.62
C PRO A 505 26.03 -0.71 -15.43
#